data_AF-A0A6H2NR62-F1
#
_entry.id   AF-A0A6H2NR62-F1
#
_cell.length_a   1.000
_cell.length_b   1.000
_cell.length_c   1.000
_cell.angle_alpha   90.00
_cell.angle_beta   90.00
_cell.angle_gamma   90.00
#
_symmetry.space_group_name_H-M   'P 1'
#
loop_
_entity.id
_entity.type
_entity.pdbx_description
1 polymer ?
#
loop_
_entity_poly.entity_id
_entity_poly.type
_entity_poly.pdbx_seq_one_letter_code
_entity_poly.pdbx_strand_id
1 'polypeptide(L)'
;MPIAEFPTTETPESPPTAADPATLLPSLSPAALQQREAELTERIDSEYALAGVGKILNLGKPIDPELEEFRLVWAEQDPAISPFLGTWVRDWDLMPYDFMTVLPSAVPGQVCLVRYRQMETETVPFETFTTPPEFSVGLVRDGQLLGRDLQTTTSLIRLAPATDYVPYDTELLGTLEADGTLRLLASQQPPTLDPAWDAGLVEQINTYGCSMTAAPLANSTME
;
A
#
# COMPACT_ATOMS: atom_id res chain seq x y z
N MET A 1 24.63 -42.33 8.44
CA MET A 1 23.61 -41.38 8.94
C MET A 1 22.75 -41.02 7.74
N PRO A 2 21.42 -41.12 7.79
CA PRO A 2 20.57 -40.71 6.67
C PRO A 2 20.63 -39.18 6.56
N ILE A 3 20.86 -38.69 5.34
CA ILE A 3 20.83 -37.27 5.00
C ILE A 3 19.36 -36.89 4.95
N ALA A 4 18.97 -35.92 5.77
CA ALA A 4 17.64 -35.32 5.70
C ALA A 4 17.49 -34.64 4.33
N GLU A 5 16.48 -35.04 3.58
CA GLU A 5 16.06 -34.36 2.36
C GLU A 5 15.61 -32.95 2.75
N PHE A 6 16.31 -31.94 2.23
CA PHE A 6 15.89 -30.55 2.35
C PHE A 6 14.61 -30.36 1.53
N PRO A 7 13.60 -29.65 2.05
CA PRO A 7 12.40 -29.34 1.27
C PRO A 7 12.81 -28.53 0.04
N THR A 8 12.47 -29.06 -1.13
CA THR A 8 12.67 -28.43 -2.42
C THR A 8 11.92 -27.10 -2.44
N THR A 9 12.64 -25.99 -2.60
CA THR A 9 12.06 -24.69 -2.90
C THR A 9 11.34 -24.82 -4.24
N GLU A 10 10.00 -24.90 -4.22
CA GLU A 10 9.19 -24.90 -5.43
C GLU A 10 9.51 -23.61 -6.20
N THR A 11 10.19 -23.77 -7.34
CA THR A 11 10.42 -22.69 -8.28
C THR A 11 9.09 -22.40 -8.96
N PRO A 12 8.61 -21.14 -9.03
CA PRO A 12 7.35 -20.81 -9.68
C PRO A 12 7.31 -21.40 -11.10
N GLU A 13 6.23 -22.09 -11.42
CA GLU A 13 6.06 -22.87 -12.67
C GLU A 13 5.97 -21.98 -13.93
N SER A 14 5.93 -20.65 -13.77
CA SER A 14 5.96 -19.66 -14.84
C SER A 14 6.56 -18.33 -14.37
N PRO A 15 7.26 -17.59 -15.26
CA PRO A 15 7.74 -16.26 -14.92
C PRO A 15 6.58 -15.31 -14.59
N PRO A 16 6.81 -14.32 -13.73
CA PRO A 16 5.75 -13.41 -13.31
C PRO A 16 5.21 -12.59 -14.47
N THR A 17 3.90 -12.35 -14.46
CA THR A 17 3.22 -11.57 -15.48
C THR A 17 3.49 -10.07 -15.30
N ALA A 18 3.79 -9.37 -16.39
CA ALA A 18 3.90 -7.91 -16.39
C ALA A 18 2.53 -7.26 -16.61
N ALA A 19 2.25 -6.16 -15.90
CA ALA A 19 1.03 -5.39 -16.05
C ALA A 19 0.93 -4.76 -17.45
N ASP A 20 -0.27 -4.76 -18.03
CA ASP A 20 -0.55 -4.04 -19.27
C ASP A 20 -0.73 -2.54 -18.99
N PRO A 21 0.17 -1.66 -19.47
CA PRO A 21 0.08 -0.24 -19.23
C PRO A 21 -1.20 0.42 -19.78
N ALA A 22 -1.84 -0.19 -20.77
CA ALA A 22 -3.09 0.33 -21.34
C ALA A 22 -4.29 0.23 -20.39
N THR A 23 -4.17 -0.58 -19.33
CA THR A 23 -5.19 -0.78 -18.30
C THR A 23 -5.04 0.16 -17.11
N LEU A 24 -3.95 0.95 -17.06
CA LEU A 24 -3.62 1.82 -15.94
C LEU A 24 -4.11 3.24 -16.18
N LEU A 25 -4.37 3.96 -15.09
CA LEU A 25 -4.67 5.38 -15.18
C LEU A 25 -3.43 6.17 -15.66
N PRO A 26 -3.63 7.29 -16.39
CA PRO A 26 -2.52 8.09 -16.89
C PRO A 26 -1.85 8.87 -15.76
N SER A 27 -0.54 9.10 -15.85
CA SER A 27 0.20 9.95 -14.90
C SER A 27 -0.40 11.34 -14.76
N LEU A 28 -0.36 11.87 -13.53
CA LEU A 28 -0.74 13.25 -13.26
C LEU A 28 0.27 14.20 -13.88
N SER A 29 -0.24 15.24 -14.52
CA SER A 29 0.58 16.36 -14.98
C SER A 29 1.19 17.12 -13.78
N PRO A 30 2.32 17.84 -13.95
CA PRO A 30 2.91 18.63 -12.87
C PRO A 30 1.95 19.64 -12.22
N ALA A 31 1.08 20.28 -13.01
CA ALA A 31 0.08 21.21 -12.49
C ALA A 31 -0.99 20.49 -11.65
N ALA A 32 -1.43 19.31 -12.11
CA ALA A 32 -2.35 18.48 -11.35
C ALA A 32 -1.70 18.01 -10.04
N LEU A 33 -0.44 17.56 -10.08
CA LEU A 33 0.31 17.17 -8.89
C LEU A 33 0.39 18.31 -7.86
N GLN A 34 0.77 19.51 -8.30
CA GLN A 34 0.83 20.67 -7.41
C GLN A 34 -0.51 20.98 -6.74
N GLN A 35 -1.62 20.85 -7.48
CA GLN A 35 -2.95 21.00 -6.91
C GLN A 35 -3.24 19.92 -5.86
N ARG A 36 -2.93 18.65 -6.15
CA ARG A 36 -3.19 17.54 -5.22
C ARG A 36 -2.32 17.59 -3.98
N GLU A 37 -1.11 18.11 -4.09
CA GLU A 37 -0.24 18.36 -2.93
C GLU A 37 -0.83 19.42 -2.00
N ALA A 38 -1.39 20.49 -2.55
CA ALA A 38 -2.07 21.52 -1.76
C ALA A 38 -3.35 20.97 -1.09
N GLU A 39 -4.17 20.23 -1.84
CA GLU A 39 -5.37 19.56 -1.31
C GLU A 39 -5.01 18.55 -0.20
N LEU A 40 -3.89 17.83 -0.35
CA LEU A 40 -3.40 16.89 0.65
C LEU A 40 -2.99 17.63 1.94
N THR A 41 -2.27 18.75 1.83
CA THR A 41 -1.90 19.55 3.01
C THR A 41 -3.14 20.04 3.76
N GLU A 42 -4.12 20.60 3.05
CA GLU A 42 -5.38 21.06 3.67
C GLU A 42 -6.14 19.89 4.34
N ARG A 43 -6.15 18.72 3.71
CA ARG A 43 -6.76 17.51 4.25
C ARG A 43 -6.07 17.07 5.55
N ILE A 44 -4.74 17.00 5.56
CA ILE A 44 -3.97 16.63 6.75
C ILE A 44 -4.26 17.62 7.89
N ASP A 45 -4.19 18.93 7.61
CA ASP A 45 -4.46 19.98 8.61
C ASP A 45 -5.87 19.85 9.19
N SER A 46 -6.87 19.54 8.35
CA SER A 46 -8.25 19.31 8.79
C SER A 46 -8.38 18.11 9.73
N GLU A 47 -7.70 17.00 9.42
CA GLU A 47 -7.76 15.77 10.23
C GLU A 47 -7.07 15.99 11.59
N TYR A 48 -5.93 16.70 11.61
CA TYR A 48 -5.28 17.11 12.86
C TYR A 48 -6.14 18.09 13.68
N ALA A 49 -6.83 19.03 13.04
CA ALA A 49 -7.75 19.93 13.73
C ALA A 49 -8.91 19.15 14.38
N LEU A 50 -9.46 18.14 13.68
CA LEU A 50 -10.48 17.24 14.22
C LEU A 50 -9.96 16.39 15.39
N ALA A 51 -8.72 15.90 15.34
CA ALA A 51 -8.08 15.25 16.48
C ALA A 51 -7.95 16.22 17.67
N GLY A 52 -7.57 17.47 17.41
CA GLY A 52 -7.45 18.53 18.43
C GLY A 52 -8.74 18.88 19.17
N VAL A 53 -9.90 18.66 18.53
CA VAL A 53 -11.22 18.82 19.17
C VAL A 53 -11.85 17.49 19.61
N GLY A 54 -11.08 16.40 19.62
CA GLY A 54 -11.51 15.07 20.08
C GLY A 54 -12.58 14.41 19.20
N LYS A 55 -12.65 14.77 17.91
CA LYS A 55 -13.55 14.14 16.93
C LYS A 55 -12.94 12.91 16.28
N ILE A 56 -11.63 12.88 16.19
CA ILE A 56 -10.81 11.73 15.80
C ILE A 56 -10.03 11.30 17.04
N LEU A 57 -10.03 10.00 17.33
CA LEU A 57 -9.40 9.48 18.54
C LEU A 57 -7.88 9.31 18.40
N ASN A 58 -7.39 8.88 17.23
CA ASN A 58 -5.97 8.68 16.94
C ASN A 58 -5.76 8.80 15.43
N LEU A 59 -5.03 9.80 14.94
CA LEU A 59 -4.72 9.89 13.51
C LEU A 59 -3.60 8.88 13.15
N GLY A 60 -3.99 7.69 12.70
CA GLY A 60 -3.05 6.63 12.33
C GLY A 60 -2.32 6.01 13.53
N LYS A 61 -1.08 5.60 13.31
CA LYS A 61 -0.18 4.97 14.29
C LYS A 61 1.24 5.52 14.13
N PRO A 62 2.12 5.39 15.14
CA PRO A 62 3.54 5.66 14.98
C PRO A 62 4.10 4.87 13.80
N ILE A 63 5.08 5.45 13.10
CA ILE A 63 5.79 4.78 12.01
C ILE A 63 6.41 3.49 12.55
N ASP A 64 6.10 2.38 11.88
CA ASP A 64 6.60 1.06 12.25
C ASP A 64 8.07 0.90 11.81
N PRO A 65 9.02 0.68 12.73
CA PRO A 65 10.42 0.46 12.38
C PRO A 65 10.62 -0.74 11.44
N GLU A 66 9.79 -1.79 11.55
CA GLU A 66 9.86 -2.94 10.66
C GLU A 66 9.47 -2.58 9.23
N LEU A 67 8.53 -1.64 9.05
CA LEU A 67 8.17 -1.10 7.74
C LEU A 67 9.32 -0.29 7.14
N GLU A 68 9.99 0.55 7.93
CA GLU A 68 11.15 1.32 7.48
C GLU A 68 12.29 0.38 7.03
N GLU A 69 12.62 -0.63 7.84
CA GLU A 69 13.64 -1.63 7.50
C GLU A 69 13.25 -2.40 6.22
N PHE A 70 12.00 -2.83 6.11
CA PHE A 70 11.49 -3.51 4.93
C PHE A 70 11.65 -2.67 3.66
N ARG A 71 11.30 -1.38 3.72
CA ARG A 71 11.44 -0.46 2.58
C ARG A 71 12.90 -0.20 2.24
N LEU A 72 13.79 -0.12 3.23
CA LEU A 72 15.23 0.04 2.99
C LEU A 72 15.81 -1.16 2.23
N VAL A 73 15.46 -2.40 2.63
CA VAL A 73 15.89 -3.62 1.92
C VAL A 73 15.38 -3.62 0.47
N TRP A 74 14.15 -3.19 0.25
CA TRP A 74 13.60 -3.09 -1.11
C TRP A 74 14.17 -1.92 -1.91
N ALA A 75 14.59 -0.84 -1.27
CA ALA A 75 15.18 0.30 -1.96
C ALA A 75 16.51 -0.06 -2.65
N GLU A 76 17.23 -1.07 -2.16
CA GLU A 76 18.44 -1.59 -2.80
C GLU A 76 18.14 -2.33 -4.12
N GLN A 77 16.94 -2.90 -4.25
CA GLN A 77 16.53 -3.73 -5.38
C GLN A 77 15.69 -2.94 -6.39
N ASP A 78 14.68 -2.23 -5.89
CA ASP A 78 13.77 -1.39 -6.66
C ASP A 78 13.45 -0.11 -5.87
N PRO A 79 14.29 0.93 -6.00
CA PRO A 79 14.10 2.18 -5.28
C PRO A 79 12.85 2.94 -5.70
N ALA A 80 12.27 2.64 -6.88
CA ALA A 80 11.10 3.35 -7.36
C ALA A 80 9.84 2.93 -6.59
N ILE A 81 9.68 1.62 -6.31
CA ILE A 81 8.50 1.11 -5.61
C ILE A 81 8.59 1.25 -4.10
N SER A 82 9.81 1.24 -3.54
CA SER A 82 10.07 1.16 -2.09
C SER A 82 9.22 2.12 -1.23
N PRO A 83 9.09 3.42 -1.55
CA PRO A 83 8.30 4.34 -0.72
C PRO A 83 6.82 3.98 -0.58
N PHE A 84 6.26 3.24 -1.55
CA PHE A 84 4.85 2.89 -1.57
C PHE A 84 4.55 1.58 -0.84
N LEU A 85 5.55 0.74 -0.61
CA LEU A 85 5.35 -0.58 -0.02
C LEU A 85 4.81 -0.48 1.40
N GLY A 86 3.93 -1.40 1.80
CA GLY A 86 3.35 -1.41 3.13
C GLY A 86 1.84 -1.58 3.13
N THR A 87 1.30 -1.70 4.34
CA THR A 87 -0.13 -1.63 4.60
C THR A 87 -0.48 -0.20 4.99
N TRP A 88 -1.41 0.39 4.25
CA TRP A 88 -1.92 1.75 4.43
C TRP A 88 -3.38 1.68 4.87
N VAL A 89 -3.74 2.42 5.91
CA VAL A 89 -5.07 2.32 6.52
C VAL A 89 -5.66 3.69 6.80
N ARG A 90 -6.99 3.81 6.76
CA ARG A 90 -7.74 4.90 7.41
C ARG A 90 -8.74 4.27 8.36
N ASP A 91 -8.43 4.29 9.65
CA ASP A 91 -9.22 3.66 10.71
C ASP A 91 -9.51 4.61 11.90
N TRP A 92 -9.29 5.92 11.71
CA TRP A 92 -9.30 6.92 12.78
C TRP A 92 -10.55 7.79 12.89
N ASP A 93 -11.35 7.82 11.83
CA ASP A 93 -12.62 8.56 11.76
C ASP A 93 -13.79 7.58 11.89
N LEU A 94 -15.03 8.05 11.88
CA LEU A 94 -16.18 7.17 11.74
C LEU A 94 -16.11 6.39 10.41
N MET A 95 -16.62 5.16 10.44
CA MET A 95 -16.69 4.24 9.31
C MET A 95 -17.17 4.93 8.00
N PRO A 96 -16.65 4.53 6.83
CA PRO A 96 -15.90 3.30 6.56
C PRO A 96 -14.41 3.40 6.86
N TYR A 97 -13.81 2.25 7.19
CA TYR A 97 -12.35 2.11 7.24
C TYR A 97 -11.84 1.65 5.88
N ASP A 98 -10.81 2.34 5.37
CA ASP A 98 -10.16 2.02 4.10
C ASP A 98 -8.84 1.28 4.36
N PHE A 99 -8.60 0.18 3.65
CA PHE A 99 -7.37 -0.60 3.73
C PHE A 99 -6.77 -0.74 2.33
N MET A 100 -5.44 -0.58 2.24
CA MET A 100 -4.68 -0.81 1.02
C MET A 100 -3.32 -1.42 1.36
N THR A 101 -3.06 -2.61 0.84
CA THR A 101 -1.76 -3.28 0.93
C THR A 101 -1.04 -3.17 -0.41
N VAL A 102 0.17 -2.63 -0.40
CA VAL A 102 1.06 -2.51 -1.56
C VAL A 102 2.19 -3.53 -1.40
N LEU A 103 2.10 -4.63 -2.16
CA LEU A 103 3.09 -5.71 -2.17
C LEU A 103 4.13 -5.46 -3.27
N PRO A 104 5.42 -5.70 -3.00
CA PRO A 104 6.44 -5.62 -4.03
C PRO A 104 6.30 -6.79 -5.02
N SER A 105 6.70 -6.56 -6.27
CA SER A 105 6.74 -7.57 -7.34
C SER A 105 8.19 -7.89 -7.72
N ALA A 106 8.42 -9.12 -8.18
CA ALA A 106 9.65 -9.50 -8.86
C ALA A 106 9.82 -8.82 -10.23
N VAL A 107 8.77 -8.20 -10.79
CA VAL A 107 8.85 -7.40 -12.02
C VAL A 107 9.25 -5.96 -11.66
N PRO A 108 10.38 -5.43 -12.18
CA PRO A 108 10.82 -4.07 -11.84
C PRO A 108 9.78 -2.99 -12.13
N GLY A 109 9.61 -2.07 -11.20
CA GLY A 109 8.64 -0.97 -11.24
C GLY A 109 7.19 -1.42 -11.02
N GLN A 110 6.93 -2.70 -10.73
CA GLN A 110 5.58 -3.23 -10.53
C GLN A 110 5.29 -3.47 -9.06
N VAL A 111 4.03 -3.27 -8.67
CA VAL A 111 3.50 -3.64 -7.35
C VAL A 111 2.14 -4.31 -7.50
N CYS A 112 1.78 -5.16 -6.55
CA CYS A 112 0.41 -5.62 -6.40
C CYS A 112 -0.31 -4.79 -5.34
N LEU A 113 -1.57 -4.49 -5.61
CA LEU A 113 -2.43 -3.65 -4.80
C LEU A 113 -3.63 -4.50 -4.37
N VAL A 114 -3.82 -4.64 -3.06
CA VAL A 114 -5.03 -5.26 -2.50
C VAL A 114 -5.74 -4.22 -1.66
N ARG A 115 -7.01 -3.96 -1.98
CA ARG A 115 -7.82 -2.94 -1.30
C ARG A 115 -9.10 -3.54 -0.78
N TYR A 116 -9.56 -3.07 0.37
CA TYR A 116 -10.87 -3.42 0.89
C TYR A 116 -11.33 -2.36 1.88
N ARG A 117 -12.60 -2.42 2.25
CA ARG A 117 -13.20 -1.54 3.25
C ARG A 117 -13.87 -2.34 4.34
N GLN A 118 -13.83 -1.80 5.55
CA GLN A 118 -14.77 -2.19 6.58
C GLN A 118 -15.90 -1.16 6.60
N MET A 119 -17.15 -1.62 6.58
CA MET A 119 -18.35 -0.78 6.54
C MET A 119 -19.35 -1.20 7.60
N GLU A 120 -20.16 -0.26 8.11
CA GLU A 120 -21.33 -0.62 8.94
C GLU A 120 -22.42 -1.20 8.05
N THR A 121 -23.16 -2.17 8.56
CA THR A 121 -24.36 -2.66 7.89
C THR A 121 -25.45 -1.60 7.93
N GLU A 122 -26.21 -1.48 6.85
CA GLU A 122 -27.35 -0.53 6.80
C GLU A 122 -28.49 -0.96 7.74
N THR A 123 -28.54 -2.24 8.10
CA THR A 123 -29.69 -2.86 8.77
C THR A 123 -29.53 -2.98 10.28
N VAL A 124 -28.30 -3.13 10.78
CA VAL A 124 -28.02 -3.33 12.21
C VAL A 124 -26.95 -2.34 12.65
N PRO A 125 -27.31 -1.36 13.52
CA PRO A 125 -26.34 -0.41 14.06
C PRO A 125 -25.15 -1.12 14.69
N PHE A 126 -23.94 -0.62 14.43
CA PHE A 126 -22.66 -1.14 14.94
C PHE A 126 -22.25 -2.54 14.46
N GLU A 127 -23.08 -3.23 13.66
CA GLU A 127 -22.63 -4.42 12.95
C GLU A 127 -21.79 -4.00 11.76
N THR A 128 -20.61 -4.59 11.60
CA THR A 128 -19.69 -4.25 10.51
C THR A 128 -19.44 -5.45 9.61
N PHE A 129 -19.22 -5.20 8.32
CA PHE A 129 -18.76 -6.19 7.36
C PHE A 129 -17.55 -5.67 6.59
N THR A 130 -16.78 -6.61 6.02
CA THR A 130 -15.63 -6.30 5.16
C THR A 130 -16.04 -6.53 3.70
N THR A 131 -15.75 -5.57 2.83
CA THR A 131 -15.96 -5.74 1.38
C THR A 131 -15.02 -6.82 0.84
N PRO A 132 -15.40 -7.52 -0.24
CA PRO A 132 -14.47 -8.40 -0.94
C PRO A 132 -13.17 -7.65 -1.29
N PRO A 133 -11.99 -8.27 -1.13
CA PRO A 133 -10.74 -7.64 -1.53
C PRO A 133 -10.69 -7.40 -3.04
N GLU A 134 -10.30 -6.19 -3.41
CA GLU A 134 -10.08 -5.75 -4.78
C GLU A 134 -8.60 -5.87 -5.10
N PHE A 135 -8.27 -6.77 -6.01
CA PHE A 135 -6.92 -6.92 -6.55
C PHE A 135 -6.71 -6.04 -7.77
N SER A 136 -5.55 -5.39 -7.83
CA SER A 136 -5.04 -4.76 -9.03
C SER A 136 -3.52 -4.79 -9.05
N VAL A 137 -2.95 -4.48 -10.21
CA VAL A 137 -1.51 -4.36 -10.40
C VAL A 137 -1.21 -2.92 -10.77
N GLY A 138 -0.16 -2.35 -10.20
CA GLY A 138 0.28 -0.98 -10.47
C GLY A 138 1.69 -0.94 -11.03
N LEU A 139 1.98 0.14 -11.77
CA LEU A 139 3.33 0.46 -12.23
C LEU A 139 3.77 1.80 -11.66
N VAL A 140 5.01 1.87 -11.18
CA VAL A 140 5.66 3.11 -10.79
C VAL A 140 6.40 3.71 -11.97
N ARG A 141 6.03 4.94 -12.33
CA ARG A 141 6.65 5.71 -13.41
C ARG A 141 6.81 7.15 -12.97
N ASP A 142 8.02 7.69 -13.14
CA ASP A 142 8.35 9.07 -12.77
C ASP A 142 7.92 9.44 -11.34
N GLY A 143 8.12 8.50 -10.39
CA GLY A 143 7.73 8.67 -8.98
C GLY A 143 6.23 8.61 -8.72
N GLN A 144 5.41 8.21 -9.70
CA GLN A 144 3.96 8.02 -9.56
C GLN A 144 3.60 6.54 -9.65
N LEU A 145 2.87 6.04 -8.67
CA LEU A 145 2.26 4.71 -8.70
C LEU A 145 0.91 4.80 -9.42
N LEU A 146 0.79 4.09 -10.54
CA LEU A 146 -0.36 4.09 -11.43
C LEU A 146 -1.03 2.71 -11.38
N GLY A 147 -2.19 2.62 -10.72
CA GLY A 147 -3.06 1.46 -10.76
C GLY A 147 -4.19 1.62 -11.77
N ARG A 148 -5.05 0.59 -11.87
CA ARG A 148 -6.28 0.64 -12.69
C ARG A 148 -7.29 1.65 -12.15
N ASP A 149 -7.43 1.72 -10.83
CA ASP A 149 -8.49 2.48 -10.16
C ASP A 149 -7.94 3.54 -9.18
N LEU A 150 -6.62 3.66 -9.09
CA LEU A 150 -5.95 4.63 -8.21
C LEU A 150 -4.65 5.16 -8.80
N GLN A 151 -4.28 6.36 -8.38
CA GLN A 151 -2.96 6.94 -8.60
C GLN A 151 -2.42 7.52 -7.30
N THR A 152 -1.12 7.45 -7.09
CA THR A 152 -0.44 8.20 -6.04
C THR A 152 0.98 8.53 -6.47
N THR A 153 1.72 9.30 -5.69
CA THR A 153 3.09 9.68 -5.98
C THR A 153 3.87 9.85 -4.69
N THR A 154 5.20 9.74 -4.77
CA THR A 154 6.09 10.00 -3.64
C THR A 154 5.88 11.41 -3.07
N SER A 155 5.51 12.38 -3.91
CA SER A 155 5.17 13.73 -3.45
C SER A 155 3.80 13.83 -2.78
N LEU A 156 3.02 12.75 -2.66
CA LEU A 156 1.81 12.66 -1.84
C LEU A 156 2.02 11.77 -0.59
N ILE A 157 3.27 11.38 -0.32
CA ILE A 157 3.67 10.83 0.98
C ILE A 157 4.13 12.00 1.85
N ARG A 158 3.61 12.09 3.07
CA ARG A 158 3.88 13.17 4.02
C ARG A 158 4.19 12.60 5.38
N LEU A 159 5.33 13.01 5.93
CA LEU A 159 5.63 12.87 7.33
C LEU A 159 4.96 14.03 8.08
N ALA A 160 3.95 13.71 8.89
CA ALA A 160 3.29 14.66 9.77
C ALA A 160 3.88 14.50 11.19
N PRO A 161 4.47 15.57 11.76
CA PRO A 161 5.15 15.48 13.04
C PRO A 161 4.17 15.33 14.21
N ALA A 162 4.69 14.84 15.34
CA ALA A 162 3.97 14.78 16.60
C ALA A 162 3.40 16.14 17.03
N THR A 163 2.22 16.11 17.65
CA THR A 163 1.50 17.24 18.22
C THR A 163 0.99 16.89 19.63
N ASP A 164 0.39 17.85 20.32
CA ASP A 164 -0.22 17.61 21.65
C ASP A 164 -1.38 16.59 21.61
N TYR A 165 -2.00 16.38 20.45
CA TYR A 165 -3.18 15.51 20.27
C TYR A 165 -2.86 14.20 19.55
N VAL A 166 -1.78 14.19 18.76
CA VAL A 166 -1.23 12.99 18.10
C VAL A 166 0.23 12.90 18.55
N PRO A 167 0.54 12.17 19.64
CA PRO A 167 1.80 12.29 20.36
C PRO A 167 2.97 11.51 19.70
N TYR A 168 2.92 11.34 18.38
CA TYR A 168 3.90 10.61 17.58
C TYR A 168 3.89 11.12 16.14
N ASP A 169 5.02 10.93 15.45
CA ASP A 169 5.10 11.18 14.01
C ASP A 169 4.26 10.14 13.26
N THR A 170 3.57 10.58 12.22
CA THR A 170 2.71 9.75 11.38
C THR A 170 3.08 9.93 9.92
N GLU A 171 3.27 8.83 9.19
CA GLU A 171 3.41 8.88 7.74
C GLU A 171 2.04 8.71 7.08
N LEU A 172 1.71 9.64 6.20
CA LEU A 172 0.43 9.72 5.52
C LEU A 172 0.63 9.64 4.00
N LEU A 173 -0.26 8.91 3.33
CA LEU A 173 -0.31 8.75 1.89
C LEU A 173 -1.63 9.33 1.35
N GLY A 174 -1.52 10.25 0.40
CA GLY A 174 -2.63 10.67 -0.44
C GLY A 174 -2.81 9.75 -1.65
N THR A 175 -3.99 9.18 -1.85
CA THR A 175 -4.35 8.43 -3.08
C THR A 175 -5.45 9.13 -3.84
N LEU A 176 -5.32 9.23 -5.16
CA LEU A 176 -6.39 9.67 -6.04
C LEU A 176 -7.13 8.46 -6.60
N GLU A 177 -8.41 8.38 -6.31
CA GLU A 177 -9.30 7.37 -6.89
C GLU A 177 -9.69 7.72 -8.33
N ALA A 178 -10.18 6.74 -9.08
CA ALA A 178 -10.68 6.95 -10.45
C ALA A 178 -11.81 8.00 -10.56
N ASP A 179 -12.56 8.23 -9.48
CA ASP A 179 -13.60 9.27 -9.40
C ASP A 179 -13.04 10.68 -9.11
N GLY A 180 -11.71 10.80 -8.95
CA GLY A 180 -11.00 12.04 -8.64
C GLY A 180 -10.96 12.41 -7.16
N THR A 181 -11.52 11.58 -6.28
CA THR A 181 -11.47 11.76 -4.83
C THR A 181 -10.06 11.53 -4.31
N LEU A 182 -9.54 12.49 -3.55
CA LEU A 182 -8.33 12.29 -2.75
C LEU A 182 -8.71 11.55 -1.46
N ARG A 183 -8.09 10.40 -1.19
CA ARG A 183 -8.16 9.70 0.10
C ARG A 183 -6.85 9.88 0.84
N LEU A 184 -6.95 9.88 2.17
CA LEU A 184 -5.81 9.94 3.07
C LEU A 184 -5.74 8.63 3.82
N LEU A 185 -4.57 8.00 3.80
CA LEU A 185 -4.26 6.75 4.52
C LEU A 185 -3.00 6.99 5.36
N ALA A 186 -2.84 6.29 6.47
CA ALA A 186 -1.63 6.27 7.28
C ALA A 186 -0.89 4.95 7.09
N SER A 187 0.44 5.00 7.11
CA SER A 187 1.27 3.80 7.14
C SER A 187 0.97 2.99 8.41
N GLN A 188 0.95 1.66 8.30
CA GLN A 188 0.69 0.80 9.46
C GLN A 188 1.81 -0.19 9.76
N GLN A 189 2.23 -0.97 8.76
CA GLN A 189 3.15 -2.11 8.94
C GLN A 189 3.67 -2.57 7.56
N PRO A 190 4.70 -3.44 7.50
CA PRO A 190 5.06 -4.16 6.28
C PRO A 190 3.84 -4.79 5.58
N PRO A 191 3.87 -4.96 4.24
CA PRO A 191 2.75 -5.56 3.55
C PRO A 191 2.60 -7.03 3.98
N THR A 192 1.41 -7.40 4.46
CA THR A 192 1.10 -8.78 4.88
C THR A 192 0.01 -9.40 4.01
N LEU A 193 0.14 -10.71 3.74
CA LEU A 193 -0.96 -11.51 3.18
C LEU A 193 -1.93 -11.85 4.31
N ASP A 194 -3.15 -11.33 4.22
CA ASP A 194 -4.17 -11.63 5.23
C ASP A 194 -4.60 -13.11 5.11
N PRO A 195 -4.53 -13.90 6.21
CA PRO A 195 -5.01 -15.27 6.21
C PRO A 195 -6.49 -15.45 5.84
N ALA A 196 -7.30 -14.38 5.91
CA ALA A 196 -8.70 -14.38 5.52
C ALA A 196 -8.92 -14.23 4.00
N TRP A 197 -7.87 -13.89 3.24
CA TRP A 197 -7.96 -13.79 1.78
C TRP A 197 -8.16 -15.17 1.14
N ASP A 198 -9.04 -15.23 0.14
CA ASP A 198 -9.33 -16.48 -0.55
C ASP A 198 -8.14 -16.95 -1.41
N ALA A 199 -8.11 -18.24 -1.71
CA ALA A 199 -7.03 -18.86 -2.47
C ALA A 199 -6.89 -18.28 -3.88
N GLY A 200 -7.98 -17.84 -4.51
CA GLY A 200 -7.95 -17.24 -5.85
C GLY A 200 -7.25 -15.88 -5.85
N LEU A 201 -7.44 -15.07 -4.81
CA LEU A 201 -6.69 -13.83 -4.63
C LEU A 201 -5.19 -14.09 -4.43
N VAL A 202 -4.84 -15.06 -3.58
CA VAL A 202 -3.43 -15.42 -3.36
C VAL A 202 -2.78 -15.94 -4.64
N GLU A 203 -3.51 -16.72 -5.44
CA GLU A 203 -3.05 -17.18 -6.75
C GLU A 203 -2.81 -16.01 -7.73
N GLN A 204 -3.68 -15.00 -7.75
CA GLN A 204 -3.47 -13.78 -8.54
C GLN A 204 -2.21 -13.03 -8.10
N ILE A 205 -2.01 -12.83 -6.80
CA ILE A 205 -0.81 -12.19 -6.25
C ILE A 205 0.46 -12.93 -6.70
N ASN A 206 0.47 -14.25 -6.61
CA ASN A 206 1.59 -15.09 -7.04
C ASN A 206 1.83 -15.02 -8.56
N THR A 207 0.76 -14.96 -9.36
CA THR A 207 0.83 -14.86 -10.85
C THR A 207 1.57 -13.61 -11.31
N TYR A 208 1.45 -12.51 -10.57
CA TYR A 208 2.17 -11.26 -10.83
C TYR A 208 3.49 -11.15 -10.05
N GLY A 209 3.97 -12.27 -9.47
CA GLY A 209 5.24 -12.36 -8.77
C GLY A 209 5.34 -11.49 -7.53
N CYS A 210 4.21 -11.20 -6.89
CA CYS A 210 4.18 -10.37 -5.69
C CYS A 210 4.37 -11.22 -4.43
N SER A 211 5.30 -10.85 -3.57
CA SER A 211 5.59 -11.60 -2.34
C SER A 211 6.07 -10.71 -1.20
N MET A 212 5.84 -11.16 0.03
CA MET A 212 6.35 -10.48 1.24
C MET A 212 7.85 -10.71 1.47
N THR A 213 8.43 -11.76 0.90
CA THR A 213 9.87 -12.01 0.98
C THR A 213 10.59 -11.05 0.04
N ALA A 214 11.55 -10.29 0.57
CA ALA A 214 12.65 -9.79 -0.24
C ALA A 214 13.17 -10.99 -1.05
N ALA A 215 13.10 -10.92 -2.39
CA ALA A 215 13.44 -12.05 -3.22
C ALA A 215 14.83 -12.57 -2.82
N PRO A 216 15.06 -13.89 -2.73
CA PRO A 216 16.41 -14.40 -2.60
C PRO A 216 17.20 -13.89 -3.80
N LEU A 217 18.29 -13.18 -3.52
CA LEU A 217 19.26 -12.70 -4.50
C LEU A 217 19.41 -13.73 -5.61
N ALA A 218 19.09 -13.31 -6.84
CA ALA A 218 19.28 -14.13 -8.02
C ALA A 218 20.69 -14.75 -7.94
N ASN A 219 20.74 -16.08 -8.06
CA ASN A 219 21.97 -16.84 -8.23
C ASN A 219 22.88 -16.08 -9.20
N SER A 220 23.99 -15.54 -8.67
CA SER A 220 25.14 -15.23 -9.49
C SER A 220 25.73 -16.57 -9.94
N THR A 221 25.17 -17.14 -10.99
CA THR A 221 25.95 -17.98 -11.91
C THR A 221 27.00 -17.05 -12.53
N MET A 222 28.14 -16.94 -11.87
CA MET A 222 29.39 -16.62 -12.56
C MET A 222 29.83 -17.90 -13.29
N GLU A 223 29.72 -17.85 -14.62
CA GLU A 223 30.62 -18.57 -15.51
C GLU A 223 32.07 -18.08 -15.32
#